data_AF-A0A5P9ISU1-F1
#
_entry.id   AF-A0A5P9ISU1-F1
#
_cell.length_a   1.000
_cell.length_b   1.000
_cell.length_c   1.000
_cell.angle_alpha   90.00
_cell.angle_beta   90.00
_cell.angle_gamma   90.00
#
_symmetry.space_group_name_H-M   'P 1'
#
loop_
_entity.id
_entity.type
_entity.pdbx_description
1 polymer ?
#
loop_
_entity_poly.entity_id
_entity_poly.type
_entity_poly.pdbx_seq_one_letter_code
_entity_poly.pdbx_strand_id
1 'polypeptide(L)'
;MLLNQLHAAASPLTPEQVQKLQGLVAELNPIQQAWVSGYLAANANTAALAGGAVSAPAATEAAALTILYGSQTGNAKAVATQLKEQAQSRGLAAKLVSMADYKPTALKKEKFISIVVSTYGEGEPPEDAEALHEFLTTKKAPKLDDVKIAVLGLGDSSYEFFCQTAKDFEERLVKLGAQSIYQRADLDVDYEDQSESWIAGALDAFEPELKAQQGGEANVVSMPFGAASPAASQYNKKNPFVAELLTVQKITGRDSTKDVRHIEISLEGSDITYTPGDSLGVYFLNEQSKVDKVLSLLQLDGATQITLGDESLSLRDALIEKLELTQSYPGFVEKYALATNTPELLALIEDKAAMREYIEARQTFDVIFQHPAQIGAQELVDCLRKVQPRLYSIASSQSEVEDEVHLTVGVVEFDAFGENHLGGCSGYLCRVAEEGSEVRVFTEHNDNFRLPSDDNTPVIMIGPGTGIAPFRAFLQEREARDAQGKNWLFFGNPHFTQDFLYQTEIQGYLKSGLLTNIDVAWSRDQAEKVYVQDRLREQGEQLFAWLEQGAHLYVCGDANRMAKDVHQALIDVVKTHGNKDDESAEQYIKDLRSANRYQKDVY
;
A
#
# COMPACT_ATOMS: atom_id res chain seq x y z
N MET A 1 -22.03 24.33 -28.61
CA MET A 1 -22.82 25.00 -29.67
C MET A 1 -22.71 26.50 -29.44
N LEU A 2 -22.49 27.31 -30.48
CA LEU A 2 -22.52 28.77 -30.38
C LEU A 2 -23.96 29.23 -30.09
N LEU A 3 -24.15 30.10 -29.09
CA LEU A 3 -25.47 30.56 -28.63
C LEU A 3 -26.35 31.18 -29.73
N ASN A 4 -25.72 31.66 -30.81
CA ASN A 4 -26.40 32.21 -31.99
C ASN A 4 -27.13 31.15 -32.85
N GLN A 5 -27.05 29.86 -32.50
CA GLN A 5 -27.71 28.75 -33.20
C GLN A 5 -28.83 28.08 -32.41
N LEU A 6 -29.22 28.62 -31.24
CA LEU A 6 -30.35 28.11 -30.46
C LEU A 6 -31.67 28.39 -31.18
N HIS A 7 -32.09 27.46 -32.05
CA HIS A 7 -33.45 27.42 -32.57
C HIS A 7 -34.40 26.96 -31.45
N ALA A 8 -35.57 27.62 -31.35
CA ALA A 8 -36.60 27.35 -30.34
C ALA A 8 -37.12 25.89 -30.31
N ALA A 9 -36.80 25.07 -31.31
CA ALA A 9 -37.15 23.65 -31.35
C ALA A 9 -36.16 22.72 -30.61
N ALA A 10 -34.99 23.21 -30.20
CA ALA A 10 -33.93 22.42 -29.54
C ALA A 10 -33.66 22.83 -28.08
N SER A 11 -34.47 23.73 -27.51
CA SER A 11 -34.30 24.23 -26.15
C SER A 11 -35.58 23.98 -25.33
N PRO A 12 -35.47 23.56 -24.06
CA PRO A 12 -36.63 23.45 -23.16
C PRO A 12 -37.19 24.82 -22.73
N LEU A 13 -36.60 25.93 -23.19
CA LEU A 13 -37.01 27.30 -22.87
C LEU A 13 -38.08 27.82 -23.82
N THR A 14 -39.03 28.60 -23.30
CA THR A 14 -40.01 29.31 -24.13
C THR A 14 -39.35 30.37 -25.03
N PRO A 15 -39.96 30.76 -26.16
CA PRO A 15 -39.39 31.76 -27.06
C PRO A 15 -39.03 33.08 -26.37
N GLU A 16 -39.83 33.52 -25.40
CA GLU A 16 -39.58 34.74 -24.62
C GLU A 16 -38.37 34.58 -23.68
N GLN A 17 -38.19 33.40 -23.08
CA GLN A 17 -37.04 33.09 -22.24
C GLN A 17 -35.75 32.99 -23.05
N VAL A 18 -35.81 32.42 -24.26
CA VAL A 18 -34.66 32.37 -25.19
C VAL A 18 -34.23 33.79 -25.56
N GLN A 19 -35.18 34.69 -25.86
CA GLN A 19 -34.86 36.08 -26.20
C GLN A 19 -34.23 36.84 -25.02
N LYS A 20 -34.74 36.65 -23.80
CA LYS A 20 -34.15 37.23 -22.57
C LYS A 20 -32.75 36.70 -22.29
N LEU A 21 -32.54 35.39 -22.47
CA LEU A 21 -31.24 34.75 -22.27
C LEU A 21 -30.22 35.24 -23.31
N GLN A 22 -30.63 35.35 -24.59
CA GLN A 22 -29.77 35.90 -25.65
C GLN A 22 -29.40 37.36 -25.39
N GLY A 23 -30.36 38.19 -24.96
CA GLY A 23 -30.10 39.58 -24.58
C GLY A 23 -29.11 39.70 -23.43
N LEU A 24 -29.32 38.92 -22.36
CA LEU A 24 -28.41 38.90 -21.21
C LEU A 24 -27.00 38.43 -21.60
N VAL A 25 -26.89 37.33 -22.36
CA VAL A 25 -25.58 36.79 -22.76
C VAL A 25 -24.80 37.77 -23.64
N ALA A 26 -25.48 38.56 -24.48
CA ALA A 26 -24.84 39.57 -25.33
C ALA A 26 -24.21 40.72 -24.52
N GLU A 27 -24.66 40.96 -23.29
CA GLU A 27 -24.16 42.02 -22.40
C GLU A 27 -23.05 41.53 -21.44
N LEU A 28 -22.79 40.22 -21.38
CA LEU A 28 -21.83 39.62 -20.45
C LEU A 28 -20.51 39.27 -21.12
N ASN A 29 -19.40 39.50 -20.40
CA ASN A 29 -18.08 39.01 -20.80
C ASN A 29 -17.88 37.52 -20.44
N PRO A 30 -16.83 36.85 -20.96
CA PRO A 30 -16.63 35.41 -20.74
C PRO A 30 -16.57 34.96 -19.27
N ILE A 31 -15.96 35.77 -18.39
CA ILE A 31 -15.86 35.47 -16.95
C ILE A 31 -17.24 35.55 -16.30
N GLN A 32 -18.03 36.57 -16.66
CA GLN A 32 -19.39 36.73 -16.15
C GLN A 32 -20.33 35.63 -16.67
N GLN A 33 -20.16 35.19 -17.91
CA GLN A 33 -20.92 34.06 -18.46
C GLN A 33 -20.62 32.76 -17.71
N ALA A 34 -19.34 32.49 -17.40
CA ALA A 34 -18.95 31.33 -16.61
C ALA A 34 -19.53 31.37 -15.18
N TRP A 35 -19.51 32.54 -14.54
CA TRP A 35 -20.09 32.74 -13.21
C TRP A 35 -21.62 32.55 -13.19
N VAL A 36 -22.35 33.11 -14.17
CA VAL A 36 -23.81 32.95 -14.30
C VAL A 36 -24.17 31.48 -14.57
N SER A 37 -23.37 30.77 -15.36
CA SER A 37 -23.55 29.33 -15.58
C SER A 37 -23.44 28.53 -14.28
N GLY A 38 -22.43 28.81 -13.46
CA GLY A 38 -22.28 28.18 -12.13
C GLY A 38 -23.42 28.52 -11.18
N TYR A 39 -23.86 29.79 -11.16
CA TYR A 39 -24.97 30.25 -10.31
C TYR A 39 -26.31 29.58 -10.68
N LEU A 40 -26.63 29.47 -11.98
CA LEU A 40 -27.85 28.81 -12.44
C LEU A 40 -27.83 27.30 -12.15
N ALA A 41 -26.68 26.65 -12.27
CA ALA A 41 -26.50 25.24 -11.91
C ALA A 41 -26.71 25.01 -10.39
N ALA A 42 -26.15 25.88 -9.54
CA ALA A 42 -26.35 25.82 -8.10
C ALA A 42 -27.81 26.05 -7.69
N ASN A 43 -28.51 26.98 -8.36
CA ASN A 43 -29.93 27.24 -8.13
C ASN A 43 -30.83 26.07 -8.58
N ALA A 44 -30.48 25.39 -9.68
CA ALA A 44 -31.20 24.18 -10.11
C ALA A 44 -31.07 23.05 -9.07
N ASN A 45 -29.89 22.90 -8.46
CA ASN A 45 -29.66 21.94 -7.38
C ASN A 45 -30.41 22.28 -6.09
N THR A 46 -30.52 23.55 -5.72
CA THR A 46 -31.28 23.97 -4.54
C THR A 46 -32.79 23.85 -4.76
N ALA A 47 -33.29 24.04 -5.98
CA ALA A 47 -34.70 23.78 -6.32
C ALA A 47 -35.03 22.27 -6.28
N ALA A 48 -34.10 21.39 -6.65
CA ALA A 48 -34.26 19.93 -6.54
C ALA A 48 -34.29 19.45 -5.07
N LEU A 49 -33.64 20.19 -4.16
CA LEU A 49 -33.62 19.90 -2.72
C LEU A 49 -34.78 20.54 -1.93
N ALA A 50 -35.53 21.48 -2.52
CA ALA A 50 -36.64 22.19 -1.87
C ALA A 50 -38.04 21.79 -2.39
N GLY A 51 -38.12 20.88 -3.36
CA GLY A 51 -39.38 20.30 -3.85
C GLY A 51 -39.99 19.32 -2.84
N GLY A 52 -41.14 19.68 -2.28
CA GLY A 52 -41.80 18.97 -1.19
C GLY A 52 -42.03 17.47 -1.40
N ALA A 53 -42.01 16.76 -0.27
CA ALA A 53 -42.37 15.35 -0.14
C ALA A 53 -43.73 15.06 -0.79
N VAL A 54 -43.70 14.49 -1.98
CA VAL A 54 -44.82 13.71 -2.52
C VAL A 54 -44.45 12.26 -2.29
N SER A 55 -45.25 11.58 -1.46
CA SER A 55 -45.12 10.16 -1.17
C SER A 55 -45.26 9.36 -2.46
N ALA A 56 -44.14 8.98 -3.07
CA ALA A 56 -44.08 7.89 -4.02
C ALA A 56 -44.29 6.55 -3.28
N PRO A 57 -44.97 5.57 -3.88
CA PRO A 57 -45.02 4.24 -3.28
C PRO A 57 -43.59 3.72 -3.16
N ALA A 58 -43.28 3.06 -2.04
CA ALA A 58 -41.95 2.55 -1.72
C ALA A 58 -41.41 1.69 -2.88
N ALA A 59 -40.54 2.28 -3.69
CA ALA A 59 -39.62 1.52 -4.52
C ALA A 59 -38.66 0.85 -3.54
N THR A 60 -38.72 -0.48 -3.47
CA THR A 60 -37.67 -1.27 -2.83
C THR A 60 -36.33 -0.84 -3.42
N GLU A 61 -35.43 -0.32 -2.57
CA GLU A 61 -34.05 -0.02 -2.93
C GLU A 61 -33.48 -1.24 -3.68
N ALA A 62 -33.12 -1.05 -4.96
CA ALA A 62 -32.60 -2.13 -5.77
C ALA A 62 -31.35 -2.70 -5.07
N ALA A 63 -31.30 -4.03 -4.91
CA ALA A 63 -30.19 -4.65 -4.21
C ALA A 63 -28.89 -4.41 -5.00
N ALA A 64 -27.89 -3.83 -4.34
CA ALA A 64 -26.57 -3.59 -4.90
C ALA A 64 -25.53 -4.48 -4.23
N LEU A 65 -24.49 -4.85 -4.97
CA LEU A 65 -23.30 -5.51 -4.46
C LEU A 65 -22.46 -4.51 -3.66
N THR A 66 -22.24 -4.81 -2.38
CA THR A 66 -21.39 -4.02 -1.51
C THR A 66 -20.00 -4.61 -1.47
N ILE A 67 -19.04 -3.92 -2.08
CA ILE A 67 -17.63 -4.32 -2.11
C ILE A 67 -16.92 -3.55 -0.99
N LEU A 68 -16.48 -4.29 0.03
CA LEU A 68 -15.70 -3.77 1.14
C LEU A 68 -14.23 -4.10 0.91
N TYR A 69 -13.35 -3.10 1.03
CA TYR A 69 -11.92 -3.33 0.97
C TYR A 69 -11.20 -2.92 2.24
N GLY A 70 -10.20 -3.71 2.62
CA GLY A 70 -9.21 -3.37 3.63
C GLY A 70 -7.81 -3.50 3.06
N SER A 71 -7.03 -2.42 3.01
CA SER A 71 -5.75 -2.39 2.30
C SER A 71 -4.70 -1.53 3.00
N GLN A 72 -3.50 -2.09 3.18
CA GLN A 72 -2.36 -1.33 3.71
C GLN A 72 -1.66 -0.51 2.62
N THR A 73 -1.24 -1.13 1.52
CA THR A 73 -0.48 -0.47 0.43
C THR A 73 -1.34 -0.15 -0.81
N GLY A 74 -2.62 -0.53 -0.81
CA GLY A 74 -3.55 -0.26 -1.93
C GLY A 74 -3.80 -1.44 -2.87
N ASN A 75 -3.06 -2.55 -2.78
CA ASN A 75 -3.29 -3.75 -3.60
C ASN A 75 -4.74 -4.28 -3.52
N ALA A 76 -5.28 -4.43 -2.31
CA ALA A 76 -6.66 -4.89 -2.12
C ALA A 76 -7.69 -3.85 -2.61
N LYS A 77 -7.39 -2.55 -2.47
CA LYS A 77 -8.20 -1.46 -3.04
C LYS A 77 -8.23 -1.53 -4.57
N ALA A 78 -7.11 -1.82 -5.22
CA ALA A 78 -7.03 -1.98 -6.66
C ALA A 78 -7.87 -3.16 -7.16
N VAL A 79 -7.73 -4.34 -6.54
CA VAL A 79 -8.54 -5.54 -6.86
C VAL A 79 -10.03 -5.27 -6.63
N ALA A 80 -10.40 -4.61 -5.53
CA ALA A 80 -11.78 -4.24 -5.25
C ALA A 80 -12.35 -3.23 -6.27
N THR A 81 -11.52 -2.33 -6.77
CA THR A 81 -11.89 -1.37 -7.84
C THR A 81 -12.14 -2.12 -9.15
N GLN A 82 -11.26 -3.05 -9.52
CA GLN A 82 -11.46 -3.91 -10.69
C GLN A 82 -12.75 -4.74 -10.58
N LEU A 83 -13.02 -5.31 -9.41
CA LEU A 83 -14.28 -6.03 -9.15
C LEU A 83 -15.51 -5.14 -9.38
N LYS A 84 -15.47 -3.87 -8.90
CA LYS A 84 -16.55 -2.91 -9.13
C LYS A 84 -16.72 -2.58 -10.62
N GLU A 85 -15.62 -2.29 -11.31
CA GLU A 85 -15.66 -1.94 -12.74
C GLU A 85 -16.23 -3.09 -13.58
N GLN A 86 -15.79 -4.33 -13.32
CA GLN A 86 -16.32 -5.52 -13.97
C GLN A 86 -17.79 -5.80 -13.60
N ALA A 87 -18.21 -5.55 -12.36
CA ALA A 87 -19.62 -5.66 -11.98
C ALA A 87 -20.48 -4.66 -12.78
N GLN A 88 -20.03 -3.41 -12.88
CA GLN A 88 -20.73 -2.34 -13.59
C GLN A 88 -20.78 -2.59 -15.10
N SER A 89 -19.71 -3.12 -15.70
CA SER A 89 -19.71 -3.49 -17.12
C SER A 89 -20.69 -4.64 -17.44
N ARG A 90 -21.04 -5.47 -16.45
CA ARG A 90 -22.09 -6.52 -16.54
C ARG A 90 -23.50 -6.01 -16.23
N GLY A 91 -23.65 -4.71 -15.96
CA GLY A 91 -24.91 -4.07 -15.58
C GLY A 91 -25.34 -4.29 -14.13
N LEU A 92 -24.43 -4.76 -13.27
CA LEU A 92 -24.71 -4.97 -11.85
C LEU A 92 -24.50 -3.67 -11.07
N ALA A 93 -25.44 -3.34 -10.19
CA ALA A 93 -25.30 -2.22 -9.28
C ALA A 93 -24.27 -2.60 -8.22
N ALA A 94 -23.16 -1.87 -8.15
CA ALA A 94 -22.09 -2.12 -7.19
C ALA A 94 -21.64 -0.82 -6.51
N LYS A 95 -21.40 -0.91 -5.20
CA LYS A 95 -20.81 0.16 -4.38
C LYS A 95 -19.48 -0.33 -3.80
N LEU A 96 -18.48 0.53 -3.81
CA LEU A 96 -17.15 0.26 -3.25
C LEU A 96 -16.96 1.16 -2.03
N VAL A 97 -16.56 0.58 -0.90
CA VAL A 97 -16.42 1.29 0.38
C VAL A 97 -15.17 0.79 1.10
N SER A 98 -14.33 1.71 1.59
CA SER A 98 -13.26 1.35 2.54
C SER A 98 -13.90 0.84 3.84
N MET A 99 -13.30 -0.18 4.45
CA MET A 99 -13.77 -0.64 5.76
C MET A 99 -13.70 0.44 6.84
N ALA A 100 -12.81 1.44 6.73
CA ALA A 100 -12.70 2.54 7.68
C ALA A 100 -13.94 3.44 7.67
N ASP A 101 -14.51 3.66 6.49
CA ASP A 101 -15.71 4.49 6.29
C ASP A 101 -17.02 3.70 6.45
N TYR A 102 -16.91 2.37 6.57
CA TYR A 102 -18.07 1.50 6.61
C TYR A 102 -18.69 1.43 8.01
N LYS A 103 -19.95 1.87 8.12
CA LYS A 103 -20.69 1.80 9.38
C LYS A 103 -21.17 0.36 9.64
N PRO A 104 -20.72 -0.32 10.71
CA PRO A 104 -21.06 -1.73 10.92
C PRO A 104 -22.57 -2.00 11.12
N THR A 105 -23.33 -0.98 11.52
CA THR A 105 -24.80 -1.07 11.62
C THR A 105 -25.49 -1.25 10.27
N ALA A 106 -24.82 -0.93 9.16
CA ALA A 106 -25.33 -1.12 7.80
C ALA A 106 -25.43 -2.60 7.40
N LEU A 107 -24.66 -3.50 8.04
CA LEU A 107 -24.63 -4.94 7.74
C LEU A 107 -26.02 -5.59 7.73
N LYS A 108 -26.94 -5.12 8.58
CA LYS A 108 -28.33 -5.62 8.64
C LYS A 108 -29.15 -5.37 7.38
N LYS A 109 -28.73 -4.41 6.55
CA LYS A 109 -29.44 -3.99 5.33
C LYS A 109 -28.81 -4.56 4.07
N GLU A 110 -27.58 -5.07 4.18
CA GLU A 110 -26.87 -5.65 3.05
C GLU A 110 -27.45 -7.03 2.71
N LYS A 111 -27.44 -7.37 1.42
CA LYS A 111 -27.82 -8.70 0.93
C LYS A 111 -26.69 -9.40 0.18
N PHE A 112 -25.81 -8.61 -0.46
CA PHE A 112 -24.70 -9.10 -1.25
C PHE A 112 -23.45 -8.32 -0.84
N ILE A 113 -22.45 -9.02 -0.32
CA ILE A 113 -21.20 -8.43 0.14
C ILE A 113 -20.03 -9.15 -0.52
N SER A 114 -19.11 -8.42 -1.12
CA SER A 114 -17.79 -8.96 -1.45
C SER A 114 -16.76 -8.31 -0.53
N ILE A 115 -15.86 -9.11 0.02
CA ILE A 115 -14.73 -8.63 0.83
C ILE A 115 -13.44 -8.87 0.05
N VAL A 116 -12.63 -7.82 -0.06
CA VAL A 116 -11.29 -7.89 -0.63
C VAL A 116 -10.33 -7.30 0.41
N VAL A 117 -9.50 -8.12 1.03
CA VAL A 117 -8.72 -7.69 2.20
C VAL A 117 -7.31 -8.25 2.18
N SER A 118 -6.31 -7.41 2.46
CA SER A 118 -4.94 -7.88 2.68
C SER A 118 -4.74 -8.35 4.13
N THR A 119 -3.77 -9.20 4.40
CA THR A 119 -3.29 -9.49 5.77
C THR A 119 -1.96 -8.79 6.00
N TYR A 120 -1.73 -8.27 7.21
CA TYR A 120 -0.51 -7.57 7.56
C TYR A 120 0.15 -8.12 8.84
N GLY A 121 1.46 -7.88 8.99
CA GLY A 121 2.23 -8.31 10.15
C GLY A 121 2.07 -9.81 10.46
N GLU A 122 1.69 -10.11 11.70
CA GLU A 122 1.49 -11.48 12.22
C GLU A 122 0.03 -11.93 12.12
N GLY A 123 -0.59 -11.73 10.95
CA GLY A 123 -1.99 -12.13 10.72
C GLY A 123 -3.03 -11.05 11.05
N GLU A 124 -2.60 -9.82 11.27
CA GLU A 124 -3.44 -8.71 11.66
C GLU A 124 -4.18 -8.12 10.45
N PRO A 125 -5.43 -7.61 10.64
CA PRO A 125 -6.10 -6.85 9.61
C PRO A 125 -5.33 -5.54 9.30
N PRO A 126 -5.44 -5.01 8.07
CA PRO A 126 -4.97 -3.67 7.74
C PRO A 126 -5.69 -2.64 8.61
N GLU A 127 -5.07 -1.48 8.79
CA GLU A 127 -5.58 -0.45 9.70
C GLU A 127 -7.01 -0.01 9.37
N ASP A 128 -7.36 0.08 8.09
CA ASP A 128 -8.70 0.42 7.65
C ASP A 128 -9.75 -0.68 7.91
N ALA A 129 -9.33 -1.91 8.19
CA ALA A 129 -10.21 -3.05 8.47
C ALA A 129 -10.32 -3.40 9.97
N GLU A 130 -9.41 -2.93 10.82
CA GLU A 130 -9.33 -3.26 12.25
C GLU A 130 -10.67 -3.09 12.97
N ALA A 131 -11.30 -1.92 12.86
CA ALA A 131 -12.53 -1.60 13.58
C ALA A 131 -13.70 -2.51 13.18
N LEU A 132 -13.82 -2.85 11.89
CA LEU A 132 -14.87 -3.74 11.40
C LEU A 132 -14.60 -5.19 11.83
N HIS A 133 -13.34 -5.64 11.74
CA HIS A 133 -12.92 -6.97 12.18
C HIS A 133 -13.22 -7.17 13.68
N GLU A 134 -12.80 -6.23 14.53
CA GLU A 134 -13.11 -6.24 15.97
C GLU A 134 -14.64 -6.26 16.20
N PHE A 135 -15.39 -5.35 15.55
CA PHE A 135 -16.84 -5.25 15.72
C PHE A 135 -17.55 -6.57 15.45
N LEU A 136 -17.15 -7.26 14.38
CA LEU A 136 -17.77 -8.52 13.98
C LEU A 136 -17.66 -9.55 15.09
N THR A 137 -16.55 -9.61 15.85
CA THR A 137 -16.38 -10.56 16.97
C THR A 137 -17.31 -10.30 18.16
N THR A 138 -17.83 -9.08 18.31
CA THR A 138 -18.64 -8.69 19.47
C THR A 138 -20.05 -9.30 19.45
N LYS A 139 -20.72 -9.30 20.61
CA LYS A 139 -22.15 -9.67 20.72
C LYS A 139 -23.10 -8.65 20.07
N LYS A 140 -22.61 -7.48 19.67
CA LYS A 140 -23.40 -6.44 19.01
C LYS A 140 -23.53 -6.68 17.50
N ALA A 141 -22.72 -7.57 16.93
CA ALA A 141 -22.78 -7.94 15.53
C ALA A 141 -24.16 -8.53 15.17
N PRO A 142 -24.78 -8.09 14.07
CA PRO A 142 -26.08 -8.60 13.65
C PRO A 142 -26.01 -10.03 13.12
N LYS A 143 -27.15 -10.72 13.15
CA LYS A 143 -27.35 -11.93 12.34
C LYS A 143 -27.46 -11.56 10.86
N LEU A 144 -26.97 -12.44 10.00
CA LEU A 144 -26.79 -12.25 8.56
C LEU A 144 -27.46 -13.38 7.76
N ASP A 145 -28.58 -13.92 8.26
CA ASP A 145 -29.23 -15.15 7.77
C ASP A 145 -29.63 -15.13 6.27
N ASP A 146 -29.69 -13.95 5.63
CA ASP A 146 -30.02 -13.75 4.20
C ASP A 146 -28.89 -13.05 3.40
N VAL A 147 -27.68 -12.95 3.95
CA VAL A 147 -26.56 -12.25 3.31
C VAL A 147 -25.68 -13.23 2.55
N LYS A 148 -25.39 -12.91 1.30
CA LYS A 148 -24.49 -13.68 0.44
C LYS A 148 -23.13 -13.02 0.38
N ILE A 149 -22.08 -13.80 0.57
CA ILE A 149 -20.70 -13.32 0.64
C ILE A 149 -19.80 -14.02 -0.37
N ALA A 150 -18.78 -13.30 -0.80
CA ALA A 150 -17.57 -13.85 -1.41
C ALA A 150 -16.37 -13.09 -0.82
N VAL A 151 -15.27 -13.79 -0.56
CA VAL A 151 -14.10 -13.21 0.11
C VAL A 151 -12.84 -13.51 -0.69
N LEU A 152 -12.02 -12.49 -0.93
CA LEU A 152 -10.69 -12.62 -1.50
C LEU A 152 -9.67 -12.04 -0.52
N GLY A 153 -8.69 -12.86 -0.17
CA GLY A 153 -7.53 -12.49 0.64
C GLY A 153 -6.30 -12.24 -0.21
N LEU A 154 -5.54 -11.20 0.13
CA LEU A 154 -4.18 -10.99 -0.35
C LEU A 154 -3.20 -11.19 0.81
N GLY A 155 -2.14 -11.96 0.61
CA GLY A 155 -1.11 -12.18 1.62
C GLY A 155 0.20 -12.64 1.00
N ASP A 156 1.15 -13.02 1.84
CA ASP A 156 2.42 -13.62 1.44
C ASP A 156 2.57 -14.98 2.15
N SER A 157 2.73 -16.05 1.37
CA SER A 157 2.82 -17.40 1.91
C SER A 157 4.11 -17.69 2.67
N SER A 158 5.11 -16.79 2.60
CA SER A 158 6.29 -16.89 3.46
C SER A 158 5.98 -16.57 4.94
N TYR A 159 4.84 -15.95 5.24
CA TYR A 159 4.41 -15.65 6.60
C TYR A 159 3.55 -16.78 7.18
N GLU A 160 3.60 -16.95 8.50
CA GLU A 160 2.81 -17.96 9.22
C GLU A 160 1.30 -17.81 8.98
N PHE A 161 0.80 -16.58 9.08
CA PHE A 161 -0.62 -16.26 9.05
C PHE A 161 -1.08 -15.83 7.64
N PHE A 162 -0.70 -16.60 6.61
CA PHE A 162 -1.07 -16.34 5.22
C PHE A 162 -2.58 -16.13 5.04
N CYS A 163 -2.99 -14.96 4.53
CA CYS A 163 -4.39 -14.56 4.32
C CYS A 163 -5.31 -14.69 5.57
N GLN A 164 -4.76 -14.60 6.78
CA GLN A 164 -5.54 -14.79 8.02
C GLN A 164 -6.73 -13.85 8.16
N THR A 165 -6.59 -12.57 7.82
CA THR A 165 -7.69 -11.61 7.89
C THR A 165 -8.88 -12.01 7.03
N ALA A 166 -8.64 -12.51 5.80
CA ALA A 166 -9.71 -13.00 4.93
C ALA A 166 -10.41 -14.24 5.51
N LYS A 167 -9.63 -15.16 6.10
CA LYS A 167 -10.15 -16.34 6.82
C LYS A 167 -11.06 -15.92 7.97
N ASP A 168 -10.62 -14.96 8.78
CA ASP A 168 -11.38 -14.45 9.92
C ASP A 168 -12.70 -13.81 9.48
N PHE A 169 -12.67 -12.99 8.42
CA PHE A 169 -13.88 -12.36 7.89
C PHE A 169 -14.88 -13.40 7.39
N GLU A 170 -14.45 -14.35 6.56
CA GLU A 170 -15.35 -15.40 6.05
C GLU A 170 -15.91 -16.24 7.19
N GLU A 171 -15.05 -16.75 8.09
CA GLU A 171 -15.46 -17.58 9.22
C GLU A 171 -16.47 -16.84 10.11
N ARG A 172 -16.21 -15.55 10.38
CA ARG A 172 -17.07 -14.78 11.26
C ARG A 172 -18.40 -14.44 10.61
N LEU A 173 -18.43 -14.07 9.34
CA LEU A 173 -19.67 -13.77 8.62
C LEU A 173 -20.55 -15.01 8.47
N VAL A 174 -19.96 -16.16 8.17
CA VAL A 174 -20.68 -17.44 8.13
C VAL A 174 -21.24 -17.81 9.51
N LYS A 175 -20.46 -17.64 10.59
CA LYS A 175 -20.94 -17.84 11.97
C LYS A 175 -22.10 -16.90 12.35
N LEU A 176 -22.20 -15.73 11.72
CA LEU A 176 -23.30 -14.79 11.91
C LEU A 176 -24.53 -15.13 11.04
N GLY A 177 -24.45 -16.10 10.14
CA GLY A 177 -25.57 -16.60 9.32
C GLY A 177 -25.42 -16.36 7.82
N ALA A 178 -24.36 -15.68 7.37
CA ALA A 178 -24.16 -15.41 5.95
C ALA A 178 -23.84 -16.69 5.16
N GLN A 179 -24.25 -16.71 3.89
CA GLN A 179 -23.95 -17.78 2.95
C GLN A 179 -22.76 -17.39 2.06
N SER A 180 -21.66 -18.15 2.12
CA SER A 180 -20.58 -18.05 1.14
C SER A 180 -21.05 -18.65 -0.18
N ILE A 181 -21.15 -17.83 -1.24
CA ILE A 181 -21.69 -18.25 -2.55
C ILE A 181 -20.59 -18.56 -3.58
N TYR A 182 -19.35 -18.16 -3.28
CA TYR A 182 -18.19 -18.43 -4.10
C TYR A 182 -16.99 -18.69 -3.19
N GLN A 183 -16.16 -19.66 -3.58
CA GLN A 183 -15.04 -20.10 -2.74
C GLN A 183 -14.07 -18.96 -2.48
N ARG A 184 -13.65 -18.80 -1.21
CA ARG A 184 -12.60 -17.85 -0.84
C ARG A 184 -11.31 -18.16 -1.60
N ALA A 185 -10.68 -17.13 -2.14
CA ALA A 185 -9.32 -17.21 -2.64
C ALA A 185 -8.34 -16.59 -1.64
N ASP A 186 -7.25 -17.30 -1.37
CA ASP A 186 -6.11 -16.83 -0.58
C ASP A 186 -4.95 -16.65 -1.58
N LEU A 187 -4.72 -15.41 -2.02
CA LEU A 187 -3.76 -15.11 -3.10
C LEU A 187 -2.43 -14.61 -2.54
N ASP A 188 -1.33 -15.07 -3.15
CA ASP A 188 0.05 -14.70 -2.82
C ASP A 188 0.46 -13.38 -3.49
N VAL A 189 1.71 -12.94 -3.33
CA VAL A 189 2.22 -11.65 -3.83
C VAL A 189 2.12 -11.45 -5.35
N ASP A 190 2.06 -12.53 -6.13
CA ASP A 190 1.81 -12.58 -7.57
C ASP A 190 0.32 -12.86 -7.89
N TYR A 191 -0.57 -12.15 -7.20
CA TYR A 191 -2.01 -12.37 -7.21
C TYR A 191 -2.72 -12.00 -8.52
N GLU A 192 -2.12 -11.20 -9.40
CA GLU A 192 -2.83 -10.47 -10.45
C GLU A 192 -3.69 -11.40 -11.34
N ASP A 193 -3.08 -12.43 -11.93
CA ASP A 193 -3.74 -13.36 -12.86
C ASP A 193 -4.85 -14.17 -12.16
N GLN A 194 -4.60 -14.57 -10.91
CA GLN A 194 -5.56 -15.32 -10.09
C GLN A 194 -6.73 -14.45 -9.62
N SER A 195 -6.47 -13.17 -9.33
CA SER A 195 -7.49 -12.21 -8.90
C SER A 195 -8.47 -11.89 -10.02
N GLU A 196 -8.00 -11.74 -11.27
CA GLU A 196 -8.86 -11.53 -12.44
C GLU A 196 -9.80 -12.73 -12.65
N SER A 197 -9.26 -13.94 -12.54
CA SER A 197 -10.04 -15.19 -12.63
C SER A 197 -11.07 -15.31 -11.52
N TRP A 198 -10.69 -14.99 -10.28
CA TRP A 198 -11.58 -15.04 -9.13
C TRP A 198 -12.71 -14.00 -9.22
N ILE A 199 -12.40 -12.76 -9.64
CA ILE A 199 -13.38 -11.71 -9.86
C ILE A 199 -14.46 -12.18 -10.82
N ALA A 200 -14.06 -12.78 -11.96
CA ALA A 200 -15.00 -13.26 -12.95
C ALA A 200 -15.96 -14.31 -12.37
N GLY A 201 -15.42 -15.31 -11.65
CA GLY A 201 -16.23 -16.37 -11.04
C GLY A 201 -17.11 -15.90 -9.87
N ALA A 202 -16.64 -14.96 -9.06
CA ALA A 202 -17.44 -14.37 -7.99
C ALA A 202 -18.63 -13.58 -8.57
N LEU A 203 -18.41 -12.80 -9.62
CA LEU A 203 -19.48 -12.08 -10.32
C LEU A 203 -20.49 -13.04 -10.96
N ASP A 204 -20.05 -14.13 -11.57
CA ASP A 204 -20.94 -15.18 -12.10
C ASP A 204 -21.86 -15.77 -11.00
N ALA A 205 -21.35 -15.90 -9.77
CA ALA A 205 -22.14 -16.39 -8.64
C ALA A 205 -23.15 -15.34 -8.12
N PHE A 206 -22.79 -14.06 -8.11
CA PHE A 206 -23.70 -12.98 -7.66
C PHE A 206 -24.76 -12.60 -8.70
N GLU A 207 -24.43 -12.68 -9.98
CA GLU A 207 -25.21 -12.13 -11.09
C GLU A 207 -26.68 -12.60 -11.15
N PRO A 208 -27.01 -13.90 -11.01
CA PRO A 208 -28.39 -14.38 -11.12
C PRO A 208 -29.33 -13.72 -10.11
N GLU A 209 -28.86 -13.54 -8.88
CA GLU A 209 -29.69 -13.03 -7.78
C GLU A 209 -29.70 -11.51 -7.70
N LEU A 210 -28.59 -10.86 -8.04
CA LEU A 210 -28.56 -9.40 -8.21
C LEU A 210 -29.54 -8.98 -9.30
N LYS A 211 -29.51 -9.63 -10.48
CA LYS A 211 -30.44 -9.30 -11.58
C LYS A 211 -31.90 -9.61 -11.23
N ALA A 212 -32.16 -10.70 -10.49
CA ALA A 212 -33.51 -11.02 -10.02
C ALA A 212 -34.07 -9.99 -9.04
N GLN A 213 -33.21 -9.34 -8.24
CA GLN A 213 -33.61 -8.31 -7.27
C GLN A 213 -33.55 -6.88 -7.83
N GLN A 214 -33.00 -6.69 -9.04
CA GLN A 214 -33.01 -5.43 -9.79
C GLN A 214 -34.30 -5.21 -10.61
N GLY A 215 -35.38 -5.94 -10.32
CA GLY A 215 -36.64 -5.89 -11.06
C GLY A 215 -37.17 -4.47 -11.32
N GLY A 216 -37.06 -4.04 -12.57
CA GLY A 216 -37.55 -2.76 -13.10
C GLY A 216 -36.42 -1.97 -13.77
N GLU A 217 -36.45 -1.88 -15.11
CA GLU A 217 -35.51 -1.09 -15.92
C GLU A 217 -35.39 0.35 -15.39
N ALA A 218 -34.38 0.61 -14.58
CA ALA A 218 -33.82 1.93 -14.42
C ALA A 218 -32.56 1.96 -15.29
N ASN A 219 -32.68 2.52 -16.49
CA ASN A 219 -31.51 2.95 -17.25
C ASN A 219 -30.81 4.03 -16.42
N VAL A 220 -29.83 3.62 -15.61
CA VAL A 220 -28.95 4.55 -14.92
C VAL A 220 -28.00 5.11 -15.97
N VAL A 221 -28.43 6.19 -16.62
CA VAL A 221 -27.53 7.02 -17.42
C VAL A 221 -26.64 7.78 -16.43
N SER A 222 -25.45 7.26 -16.20
CA SER A 222 -24.39 7.98 -15.49
C SER A 222 -24.01 9.22 -16.29
N MET A 223 -24.43 10.39 -15.84
CA MET A 223 -23.89 11.65 -16.36
C MET A 223 -22.51 11.90 -15.72
N PRO A 224 -21.47 12.19 -16.50
CA PRO A 224 -20.13 12.42 -15.99
C PRO A 224 -20.06 13.80 -15.34
N PHE A 225 -20.44 13.89 -14.07
CA PHE A 225 -20.09 15.01 -13.20
C PHE A 225 -19.33 14.47 -12.00
N GLY A 226 -18.17 13.88 -12.27
CA GLY A 226 -17.06 13.91 -11.34
C GLY A 226 -16.18 15.10 -11.72
N ALA A 227 -15.73 15.88 -10.73
CA ALA A 227 -14.52 16.68 -10.95
C ALA A 227 -13.46 15.73 -11.54
N ALA A 228 -12.74 16.17 -12.57
CA ALA A 228 -11.65 15.38 -13.11
C ALA A 228 -10.70 15.05 -11.96
N SER A 229 -10.67 13.78 -11.54
CA SER A 229 -9.58 13.27 -10.71
C SER A 229 -8.29 13.61 -11.45
N PRO A 230 -7.21 14.03 -10.76
CA PRO A 230 -5.92 14.19 -11.41
C PRO A 230 -5.62 12.92 -12.19
N ALA A 231 -5.16 13.07 -13.44
CA ALA A 231 -4.83 11.94 -14.27
C ALA A 231 -3.79 11.10 -13.52
N ALA A 232 -4.15 9.87 -13.16
CA ALA A 232 -3.19 8.94 -12.59
C ALA A 232 -2.07 8.74 -13.62
N SER A 233 -0.82 8.70 -13.16
CA SER A 233 0.34 8.47 -14.01
C SER A 233 0.10 7.22 -14.87
N GLN A 234 0.53 7.28 -16.13
CA GLN A 234 0.50 6.10 -16.99
C GLN A 234 1.43 4.98 -16.47
N TYR A 235 2.37 5.34 -15.59
CA TYR A 235 3.29 4.40 -14.96
C TYR A 235 2.69 3.83 -13.68
N ASN A 236 2.76 2.51 -13.57
CA ASN A 236 2.22 1.76 -12.44
C ASN A 236 2.97 0.42 -12.33
N LYS A 237 2.61 -0.41 -11.34
CA LYS A 237 3.24 -1.73 -11.15
C LYS A 237 3.29 -2.57 -12.44
N LYS A 238 2.25 -2.57 -13.28
CA LYS A 238 2.21 -3.35 -14.55
C LYS A 238 2.99 -2.67 -15.68
N ASN A 239 3.17 -1.35 -15.62
CA ASN A 239 3.87 -0.54 -16.62
C ASN A 239 4.86 0.41 -15.92
N PRO A 240 5.99 -0.09 -15.39
CA PRO A 240 6.94 0.76 -14.67
C PRO A 240 7.67 1.72 -15.62
N PHE A 241 8.04 2.89 -15.12
CA PHE A 241 8.92 3.84 -15.79
C PHE A 241 10.36 3.31 -15.79
N VAL A 242 11.09 3.52 -16.89
CA VAL A 242 12.52 3.22 -16.97
C VAL A 242 13.27 4.50 -16.64
N ALA A 243 13.83 4.55 -15.43
CA ALA A 243 14.48 5.70 -14.84
C ALA A 243 16.00 5.54 -14.82
N GLU A 244 16.75 6.64 -14.79
CA GLU A 244 18.21 6.61 -14.62
C GLU A 244 18.58 6.61 -13.13
N LEU A 245 19.47 5.70 -12.73
CA LEU A 245 20.07 5.67 -11.40
C LEU A 245 21.19 6.72 -11.30
N LEU A 246 20.95 7.82 -10.59
CA LEU A 246 21.86 8.97 -10.56
C LEU A 246 23.01 8.79 -9.57
N THR A 247 22.67 8.45 -8.33
CA THR A 247 23.62 8.43 -7.20
C THR A 247 23.41 7.18 -6.35
N VAL A 248 24.50 6.53 -5.92
CA VAL A 248 24.49 5.45 -4.92
C VAL A 248 25.55 5.68 -3.85
N GLN A 249 25.25 6.56 -2.90
CA GLN A 249 26.21 7.03 -1.90
C GLN A 249 26.11 6.27 -0.58
N LYS A 250 27.22 5.74 -0.05
CA LYS A 250 27.27 5.24 1.33
C LYS A 250 27.16 6.41 2.32
N ILE A 251 26.15 6.36 3.19
CA ILE A 251 25.89 7.38 4.21
C ILE A 251 26.14 6.90 5.65
N THR A 252 26.60 5.65 5.82
CA THR A 252 27.28 5.22 7.05
C THR A 252 28.80 5.36 6.91
N GLY A 253 29.47 5.47 8.05
CA GLY A 253 30.92 5.52 8.15
C GLY A 253 31.59 4.25 7.63
N ARG A 254 32.88 4.36 7.32
CA ARG A 254 33.68 3.28 6.73
C ARG A 254 33.63 2.00 7.56
N ASP A 255 33.68 2.14 8.89
CA ASP A 255 33.81 1.04 9.84
C ASP A 255 32.46 0.65 10.48
N SER A 256 31.34 1.19 9.98
CA SER A 256 30.02 0.79 10.42
C SER A 256 29.76 -0.69 10.11
N THR A 257 29.11 -1.39 11.05
CA THR A 257 28.60 -2.74 10.81
C THR A 257 27.33 -2.75 9.95
N LYS A 258 26.79 -1.57 9.61
CA LYS A 258 25.66 -1.40 8.71
C LYS A 258 26.14 -0.72 7.43
N ASP A 259 25.59 -1.15 6.30
CA ASP A 259 25.75 -0.43 5.05
C ASP A 259 24.39 0.17 4.68
N VAL A 260 24.29 1.50 4.77
CA VAL A 260 23.11 2.24 4.35
C VAL A 260 23.52 3.22 3.26
N ARG A 261 22.73 3.24 2.19
CA ARG A 261 22.98 3.98 0.97
C ARG A 261 21.89 5.02 0.75
N HIS A 262 22.30 6.24 0.41
CA HIS A 262 21.44 7.22 -0.22
C HIS A 262 21.40 6.93 -1.71
N ILE A 263 20.21 6.87 -2.28
CA ILE A 263 20.01 6.58 -3.69
C ILE A 263 19.19 7.69 -4.31
N GLU A 264 19.59 8.19 -5.48
CA GLU A 264 18.86 9.18 -6.27
C GLU A 264 18.52 8.55 -7.63
N ILE A 265 17.28 8.72 -8.06
CA ILE A 265 16.76 8.18 -9.32
C ILE A 265 16.06 9.32 -10.06
N SER A 266 16.36 9.49 -11.35
CA SER A 266 15.73 10.49 -12.21
C SER A 266 14.33 10.04 -12.64
N LEU A 267 13.35 10.90 -12.41
CA LEU A 267 11.99 10.83 -12.93
C LEU A 267 11.80 11.73 -14.16
N GLU A 268 12.86 12.36 -14.67
CA GLU A 268 12.80 13.26 -15.83
C GLU A 268 12.16 12.54 -17.03
N GLY A 269 11.20 13.21 -17.67
CA GLY A 269 10.49 12.67 -18.82
C GLY A 269 9.35 11.70 -18.46
N SER A 270 9.12 11.43 -17.18
CA SER A 270 7.92 10.73 -16.71
C SER A 270 6.79 11.70 -16.35
N ASP A 271 5.57 11.17 -16.17
CA ASP A 271 4.44 11.88 -15.56
C ASP A 271 4.23 11.45 -14.08
N ILE A 272 5.28 10.88 -13.46
CA ILE A 272 5.24 10.40 -12.09
C ILE A 272 5.27 11.60 -11.14
N THR A 273 4.24 11.67 -10.31
CA THR A 273 4.19 12.59 -9.16
C THR A 273 4.13 11.79 -7.88
N TYR A 274 4.78 12.28 -6.83
CA TYR A 274 4.69 11.68 -5.49
C TYR A 274 4.61 12.75 -4.42
N THR A 275 4.11 12.34 -3.26
CA THR A 275 4.05 13.18 -2.07
C THR A 275 4.80 12.51 -0.92
N PRO A 276 5.40 13.27 0.01
CA PRO A 276 6.08 12.69 1.16
C PRO A 276 5.21 11.67 1.90
N GLY A 277 5.79 10.51 2.16
CA GLY A 277 5.12 9.34 2.73
C GLY A 277 4.67 8.31 1.69
N ASP A 278 4.76 8.62 0.40
CA ASP A 278 4.68 7.62 -0.68
C ASP A 278 5.89 6.69 -0.70
N SER A 279 5.71 5.55 -1.36
CA SER A 279 6.76 4.57 -1.59
C SER A 279 7.10 4.50 -3.07
N LEU A 280 8.37 4.24 -3.38
CA LEU A 280 8.81 3.92 -4.72
C LEU A 280 8.97 2.40 -4.83
N GLY A 281 8.23 1.79 -5.75
CA GLY A 281 8.44 0.41 -6.15
C GLY A 281 9.57 0.31 -7.15
N VAL A 282 10.57 -0.51 -6.85
CA VAL A 282 11.74 -0.72 -7.70
C VAL A 282 11.83 -2.20 -8.08
N TYR A 283 11.85 -2.47 -9.38
CA TYR A 283 12.17 -3.79 -9.91
C TYR A 283 13.69 -3.98 -9.96
N PHE A 284 14.11 -5.21 -9.72
CA PHE A 284 15.53 -5.57 -9.73
C PHE A 284 15.81 -6.70 -10.71
N LEU A 285 17.10 -6.85 -11.02
CA LEU A 285 17.63 -7.93 -11.82
C LEU A 285 18.40 -8.90 -10.92
N ASN A 286 18.21 -10.20 -11.13
CA ASN A 286 19.03 -11.19 -10.45
C ASN A 286 20.47 -11.11 -10.95
N GLU A 287 21.41 -11.41 -10.05
CA GLU A 287 22.83 -11.41 -10.39
C GLU A 287 23.12 -12.45 -11.48
N GLN A 288 23.73 -12.01 -12.59
CA GLN A 288 24.01 -12.87 -13.74
C GLN A 288 24.87 -14.08 -13.35
N SER A 289 25.81 -13.90 -12.41
CA SER A 289 26.67 -14.98 -11.94
C SER A 289 25.89 -16.08 -11.19
N LYS A 290 24.84 -15.71 -10.43
CA LYS A 290 23.94 -16.68 -9.78
C LYS A 290 23.08 -17.39 -10.82
N VAL A 291 22.59 -16.68 -11.84
CA VAL A 291 21.88 -17.31 -12.96
C VAL A 291 22.76 -18.30 -13.70
N ASP A 292 24.02 -17.96 -13.98
CA ASP A 292 25.01 -18.87 -14.59
C ASP A 292 25.22 -20.15 -13.77
N LYS A 293 25.31 -20.01 -12.44
CA LYS A 293 25.41 -21.14 -11.52
C LYS A 293 24.16 -22.02 -11.58
N VAL A 294 22.95 -21.44 -11.55
CA VAL A 294 21.69 -22.21 -11.66
C VAL A 294 21.64 -23.01 -12.96
N LEU A 295 21.90 -22.36 -14.09
CA LEU A 295 21.93 -23.02 -15.40
C LEU A 295 22.95 -24.15 -15.45
N SER A 296 24.14 -23.93 -14.89
CA SER A 296 25.22 -24.94 -14.85
C SER A 296 24.86 -26.13 -13.96
N LEU A 297 24.29 -25.89 -12.78
CA LEU A 297 23.91 -26.92 -11.81
C LEU A 297 22.80 -27.82 -12.35
N LEU A 298 21.83 -27.23 -13.04
CA LEU A 298 20.69 -27.93 -13.64
C LEU A 298 20.98 -28.45 -15.06
N GLN A 299 22.15 -28.13 -15.61
CA GLN A 299 22.57 -28.49 -16.98
C GLN A 299 21.59 -27.99 -18.05
N LEU A 300 21.06 -26.78 -17.85
CA LEU A 300 20.11 -26.15 -18.76
C LEU A 300 20.81 -25.20 -19.73
N ASP A 301 20.38 -25.19 -20.99
CA ASP A 301 20.80 -24.18 -21.97
C ASP A 301 20.00 -22.90 -21.76
N GLY A 302 20.67 -21.82 -21.35
CA GLY A 302 20.05 -20.51 -21.14
C GLY A 302 19.41 -19.90 -22.38
N ALA A 303 19.79 -20.33 -23.58
CA ALA A 303 19.18 -19.88 -24.84
C ALA A 303 17.85 -20.58 -25.16
N THR A 304 17.48 -21.60 -24.40
CA THR A 304 16.20 -22.33 -24.55
C THR A 304 15.05 -21.34 -24.44
N GLN A 305 14.15 -21.37 -25.43
CA GLN A 305 12.94 -20.55 -25.39
C GLN A 305 11.94 -21.15 -24.41
N ILE A 306 11.42 -20.32 -23.52
CA ILE A 306 10.37 -20.65 -22.57
C ILE A 306 9.16 -19.77 -22.81
N THR A 307 8.04 -20.11 -22.17
CA THR A 307 6.82 -19.31 -22.16
C THR A 307 6.55 -18.84 -20.73
N LEU A 308 6.33 -17.54 -20.55
CA LEU A 308 5.94 -16.94 -19.26
C LEU A 308 4.70 -16.07 -19.48
N GLY A 309 3.52 -16.62 -19.16
CA GLY A 309 2.25 -16.00 -19.56
C GLY A 309 2.13 -15.98 -21.09
N ASP A 310 1.95 -14.80 -21.66
CA ASP A 310 1.87 -14.60 -23.12
C ASP A 310 3.23 -14.26 -23.76
N GLU A 311 4.30 -14.10 -22.97
CA GLU A 311 5.64 -13.75 -23.45
C GLU A 311 6.48 -15.00 -23.75
N SER A 312 7.24 -14.97 -24.84
CA SER A 312 8.26 -15.96 -25.15
C SER A 312 9.64 -15.30 -25.13
N LEU A 313 10.55 -15.84 -24.32
CA LEU A 313 11.88 -15.30 -24.08
C LEU A 313 12.87 -16.42 -23.75
N SER A 314 14.16 -16.10 -23.71
CA SER A 314 15.18 -17.06 -23.30
C SER A 314 15.06 -17.38 -21.81
N LEU A 315 15.39 -18.62 -21.43
CA LEU A 315 15.44 -19.03 -20.02
C LEU A 315 16.36 -18.11 -19.21
N ARG A 316 17.49 -17.68 -19.80
CA ARG A 316 18.43 -16.78 -19.13
C ARG A 316 17.77 -15.44 -18.80
N ASP A 317 17.10 -14.80 -19.76
CA ASP A 317 16.47 -13.50 -19.56
C ASP A 317 15.31 -13.61 -18.57
N ALA A 318 14.55 -14.71 -18.63
CA ALA A 318 13.50 -14.98 -17.65
C ALA A 318 14.04 -15.07 -16.22
N LEU A 319 15.14 -15.80 -16.02
CA LEU A 319 15.80 -15.93 -14.71
C LEU A 319 16.44 -14.63 -14.24
N ILE A 320 16.89 -13.74 -15.13
CA ILE A 320 17.47 -12.45 -14.76
C ILE A 320 16.39 -11.42 -14.43
N GLU A 321 15.38 -11.28 -15.28
CA GLU A 321 14.49 -10.11 -15.29
C GLU A 321 13.09 -10.37 -14.72
N LYS A 322 12.64 -11.63 -14.73
CA LYS A 322 11.23 -11.95 -14.55
C LYS A 322 10.95 -12.91 -13.39
N LEU A 323 11.90 -13.71 -12.94
CA LEU A 323 11.69 -14.77 -11.94
C LEU A 323 12.43 -14.48 -10.63
N GLU A 324 11.85 -14.89 -9.49
CA GLU A 324 12.43 -14.65 -8.16
C GLU A 324 13.48 -15.70 -7.79
N LEU A 325 14.76 -15.31 -7.67
CA LEU A 325 15.85 -16.19 -7.22
C LEU A 325 16.38 -15.86 -5.82
N THR A 326 15.86 -14.80 -5.19
CA THR A 326 16.26 -14.36 -3.86
C THR A 326 15.29 -14.87 -2.79
N GLN A 327 14.21 -14.18 -2.46
CA GLN A 327 13.32 -14.60 -1.36
C GLN A 327 12.67 -15.97 -1.64
N SER A 328 12.95 -16.95 -0.79
CA SER A 328 12.33 -18.28 -0.84
C SER A 328 10.92 -18.25 -0.24
N TYR A 329 10.07 -19.18 -0.68
CA TYR A 329 8.68 -19.31 -0.26
C TYR A 329 8.21 -20.77 -0.40
N PRO A 330 7.20 -21.21 0.36
CA PRO A 330 6.78 -22.62 0.39
C PRO A 330 6.40 -23.17 -0.99
N GLY A 331 5.70 -22.37 -1.80
CA GLY A 331 5.22 -22.78 -3.12
C GLY A 331 6.36 -23.14 -4.09
N PHE A 332 7.51 -22.48 -4.00
CA PHE A 332 8.68 -22.86 -4.80
C PHE A 332 9.21 -24.22 -4.38
N VAL A 333 9.43 -24.41 -3.07
CA VAL A 333 10.01 -25.65 -2.54
C VAL A 333 9.11 -26.84 -2.87
N GLU A 334 7.79 -26.69 -2.71
CA GLU A 334 6.80 -27.72 -3.06
C GLU A 334 6.87 -28.08 -4.55
N LYS A 335 6.74 -27.09 -5.44
CA LYS A 335 6.75 -27.34 -6.90
C LYS A 335 8.07 -27.94 -7.37
N TYR A 336 9.19 -27.41 -6.89
CA TYR A 336 10.51 -27.91 -7.24
C TYR A 336 10.69 -29.35 -6.74
N ALA A 337 10.33 -29.64 -5.49
CA ALA A 337 10.42 -30.99 -4.92
C ALA A 337 9.60 -32.03 -5.71
N LEU A 338 8.40 -31.65 -6.15
CA LEU A 338 7.53 -32.50 -6.96
C LEU A 338 8.09 -32.71 -8.37
N ALA A 339 8.61 -31.66 -9.00
CA ALA A 339 9.20 -31.72 -10.33
C ALA A 339 10.49 -32.57 -10.36
N THR A 340 11.31 -32.49 -9.32
CA THR A 340 12.60 -33.18 -9.24
C THR A 340 12.56 -34.51 -8.48
N ASN A 341 11.44 -34.79 -7.79
CA ASN A 341 11.27 -35.93 -6.89
C ASN A 341 12.37 -36.01 -5.82
N THR A 342 12.76 -34.87 -5.24
CA THR A 342 13.82 -34.78 -4.21
C THR A 342 13.29 -35.20 -2.83
N PRO A 343 13.73 -36.34 -2.25
CA PRO A 343 13.14 -36.88 -1.03
C PRO A 343 13.18 -35.95 0.19
N GLU A 344 14.29 -35.22 0.36
CA GLU A 344 14.48 -34.29 1.48
C GLU A 344 13.49 -33.13 1.41
N LEU A 345 13.23 -32.60 0.21
CA LEU A 345 12.28 -31.51 0.01
C LEU A 345 10.83 -31.99 0.08
N LEU A 346 10.55 -33.20 -0.43
CA LEU A 346 9.22 -33.81 -0.33
C LEU A 346 8.80 -34.02 1.13
N ALA A 347 9.73 -34.36 2.02
CA ALA A 347 9.45 -34.48 3.46
C ALA A 347 9.04 -33.14 4.10
N LEU A 348 9.53 -32.00 3.59
CA LEU A 348 9.17 -30.67 4.09
C LEU A 348 7.73 -30.28 3.73
N ILE A 349 7.16 -30.84 2.66
CA ILE A 349 5.77 -30.54 2.24
C ILE A 349 4.78 -30.95 3.33
N GLU A 350 5.05 -32.05 4.03
CA GLU A 350 4.17 -32.59 5.08
C GLU A 350 4.30 -31.84 6.41
N ASP A 351 5.38 -31.08 6.63
CA ASP A 351 5.66 -30.35 7.87
C ASP A 351 5.81 -28.85 7.62
N LYS A 352 4.71 -28.12 7.84
CA LYS A 352 4.65 -26.66 7.69
C LYS A 352 5.59 -25.90 8.63
N ALA A 353 5.93 -26.44 9.80
CA ALA A 353 6.87 -25.77 10.70
C ALA A 353 8.30 -25.93 10.19
N ALA A 354 8.67 -27.15 9.80
CA ALA A 354 9.97 -27.43 9.20
C ALA A 354 10.18 -26.68 7.88
N MET A 355 9.14 -26.57 7.03
CA MET A 355 9.20 -25.78 5.79
C MET A 355 9.52 -24.31 6.07
N ARG A 356 8.90 -23.71 7.09
CA ARG A 356 9.12 -22.30 7.45
C ARG A 356 10.55 -22.05 7.93
N GLU A 357 11.04 -22.88 8.86
CA GLU A 357 12.42 -22.80 9.33
C GLU A 357 13.42 -23.02 8.18
N TYR A 358 13.08 -23.91 7.23
CA TYR A 358 13.92 -24.20 6.07
C TYR A 358 14.05 -22.99 5.12
N ILE A 359 12.95 -22.30 4.81
CA ILE A 359 12.95 -21.16 3.88
C ILE A 359 13.47 -19.87 4.53
N GLU A 360 13.31 -19.66 5.83
CA GLU A 360 13.76 -18.44 6.53
C GLU A 360 15.27 -18.20 6.35
N ALA A 361 16.05 -19.28 6.37
CA ALA A 361 17.50 -19.22 6.23
C ALA A 361 17.99 -19.24 4.77
N ARG A 362 17.12 -19.40 3.76
CA ARG A 362 17.51 -19.73 2.38
C ARG A 362 16.90 -18.80 1.36
N GLN A 363 17.70 -18.45 0.36
CA GLN A 363 17.19 -17.93 -0.90
C GLN A 363 16.66 -19.04 -1.80
N THR A 364 15.79 -18.72 -2.77
CA THR A 364 15.34 -19.66 -3.81
C THR A 364 16.54 -20.30 -4.53
N PHE A 365 17.57 -19.50 -4.80
CA PHE A 365 18.87 -19.97 -5.29
C PHE A 365 19.47 -21.10 -4.43
N ASP A 366 19.40 -20.99 -3.10
CA ASP A 366 20.05 -21.96 -2.19
C ASP A 366 19.40 -23.33 -2.24
N VAL A 367 18.07 -23.37 -2.41
CA VAL A 367 17.34 -24.63 -2.54
C VAL A 367 17.79 -25.38 -3.80
N ILE A 368 17.94 -24.67 -4.92
CA ILE A 368 18.48 -25.24 -6.17
C ILE A 368 19.95 -25.66 -5.97
N PHE A 369 20.74 -24.80 -5.33
CA PHE A 369 22.17 -25.01 -5.08
C PHE A 369 22.45 -26.24 -4.22
N GLN A 370 21.65 -26.46 -3.18
CA GLN A 370 21.76 -27.60 -2.26
C GLN A 370 21.16 -28.88 -2.82
N HIS A 371 20.16 -28.77 -3.70
CA HIS A 371 19.44 -29.89 -4.29
C HIS A 371 19.41 -29.82 -5.83
N PRO A 372 20.59 -29.85 -6.50
CA PRO A 372 20.64 -29.87 -7.96
C PRO A 372 20.02 -31.17 -8.48
N ALA A 373 19.10 -31.05 -9.43
CA ALA A 373 18.40 -32.18 -10.01
C ALA A 373 18.11 -31.95 -11.50
N GLN A 374 17.77 -33.01 -12.22
CA GLN A 374 17.35 -32.92 -13.62
C GLN A 374 15.91 -32.40 -13.67
N ILE A 375 15.70 -31.32 -14.41
CA ILE A 375 14.40 -30.65 -14.61
C ILE A 375 14.38 -30.01 -15.99
N GLY A 376 13.23 -29.93 -16.65
CA GLY A 376 13.08 -29.20 -17.91
C GLY A 376 13.16 -27.67 -17.72
N ALA A 377 13.54 -26.94 -18.77
CA ALA A 377 13.58 -25.47 -18.73
C ALA A 377 12.21 -24.85 -18.37
N GLN A 378 11.13 -25.33 -19.01
CA GLN A 378 9.78 -24.85 -18.70
C GLN A 378 9.31 -25.28 -17.31
N GLU A 379 9.62 -26.51 -16.89
CA GLU A 379 9.26 -27.00 -15.55
C GLU A 379 9.91 -26.17 -14.44
N LEU A 380 11.18 -25.75 -14.62
CA LEU A 380 11.84 -24.83 -13.69
C LEU A 380 11.12 -23.49 -13.62
N VAL A 381 10.75 -22.93 -14.78
CA VAL A 381 10.02 -21.66 -14.86
C VAL A 381 8.68 -21.77 -14.14
N ASP A 382 7.94 -22.88 -14.32
CA ASP A 382 6.63 -23.11 -13.70
C ASP A 382 6.71 -23.28 -12.17
N CYS A 383 7.88 -23.66 -11.64
CA CYS A 383 8.18 -23.72 -10.20
C CYS A 383 8.37 -22.32 -9.60
N LEU A 384 8.93 -21.38 -10.36
CA LEU A 384 9.32 -20.04 -9.90
C LEU A 384 8.15 -19.05 -10.04
N ARG A 385 8.07 -18.11 -9.10
CA ARG A 385 7.15 -16.96 -9.16
C ARG A 385 7.79 -15.81 -9.90
N LYS A 386 6.96 -14.88 -10.37
CA LYS A 386 7.43 -13.62 -10.96
C LYS A 386 8.16 -12.78 -9.90
N VAL A 387 9.22 -12.10 -10.31
CA VAL A 387 9.95 -11.17 -9.46
C VAL A 387 9.01 -10.04 -9.00
N GLN A 388 8.97 -9.79 -7.70
CA GLN A 388 8.18 -8.71 -7.13
C GLN A 388 9.05 -7.47 -6.91
N PRO A 389 8.54 -6.26 -7.24
CA PRO A 389 9.25 -5.04 -6.92
C PRO A 389 9.39 -4.90 -5.40
N ARG A 390 10.44 -4.21 -4.95
CA ARG A 390 10.58 -3.83 -3.54
C ARG A 390 10.13 -2.39 -3.38
N LEU A 391 9.27 -2.16 -2.39
CA LEU A 391 8.81 -0.83 -2.01
C LEU A 391 9.83 -0.21 -1.05
N TYR A 392 10.16 1.06 -1.29
CA TYR A 392 11.00 1.87 -0.42
C TYR A 392 10.29 3.17 -0.08
N SER A 393 10.18 3.50 1.21
CA SER A 393 9.66 4.80 1.64
C SER A 393 10.51 5.92 1.03
N ILE A 394 9.87 6.84 0.31
CA ILE A 394 10.57 7.91 -0.38
C ILE A 394 11.20 8.86 0.64
N ALA A 395 12.48 9.15 0.45
CA ALA A 395 13.32 9.93 1.35
C ALA A 395 13.51 11.41 0.92
N SER A 396 12.68 11.88 -0.02
CA SER A 396 12.71 13.25 -0.53
C SER A 396 11.32 13.85 -0.62
N SER A 397 11.22 15.18 -0.62
CA SER A 397 10.03 15.88 -1.12
C SER A 397 10.24 16.25 -2.58
N GLN A 398 9.25 15.96 -3.42
CA GLN A 398 9.25 16.39 -4.82
C GLN A 398 9.27 17.93 -4.96
N SER A 399 8.79 18.67 -3.96
CA SER A 399 8.87 20.13 -3.91
C SER A 399 10.31 20.66 -3.77
N GLU A 400 11.23 19.82 -3.28
CA GLU A 400 12.64 20.16 -3.05
C GLU A 400 13.53 19.65 -4.20
N VAL A 401 13.24 18.46 -4.72
CA VAL A 401 14.14 17.74 -5.66
C VAL A 401 13.57 17.62 -7.07
N GLU A 402 12.41 18.24 -7.34
CA GLU A 402 11.75 18.34 -8.63
C GLU A 402 11.53 16.97 -9.31
N ASP A 403 12.34 16.64 -10.31
CA ASP A 403 12.26 15.43 -11.12
C ASP A 403 13.15 14.30 -10.58
N GLU A 404 13.61 14.36 -9.33
CA GLU A 404 14.34 13.27 -8.68
C GLU A 404 13.47 12.54 -7.65
N VAL A 405 13.84 11.30 -7.32
CA VAL A 405 13.30 10.58 -6.17
C VAL A 405 14.43 9.92 -5.38
N HIS A 406 14.45 10.17 -4.08
CA HIS A 406 15.54 9.73 -3.22
C HIS A 406 15.08 8.57 -2.33
N LEU A 407 15.94 7.59 -2.10
CA LEU A 407 15.71 6.44 -1.22
C LEU A 407 16.80 6.35 -0.15
N THR A 408 16.47 5.72 0.98
CA THR A 408 17.44 5.34 2.02
C THR A 408 17.46 3.82 2.19
N VAL A 409 18.44 3.16 1.59
CA VAL A 409 18.43 1.70 1.43
C VAL A 409 19.47 1.06 2.34
N GLY A 410 19.02 0.18 3.23
CA GLY A 410 19.90 -0.74 3.96
C GLY A 410 20.31 -1.90 3.05
N VAL A 411 21.61 -2.09 2.83
CA VAL A 411 22.10 -3.19 2.00
C VAL A 411 21.90 -4.50 2.76
N VAL A 412 21.20 -5.45 2.12
CA VAL A 412 21.08 -6.81 2.62
C VAL A 412 22.18 -7.62 1.97
N GLU A 413 23.17 -8.02 2.77
CA GLU A 413 24.33 -8.78 2.35
C GLU A 413 24.73 -9.73 3.49
N PHE A 414 24.87 -11.02 3.19
CA PHE A 414 25.22 -12.05 4.17
C PHE A 414 25.90 -13.23 3.51
N ASP A 415 26.71 -13.96 4.27
CA ASP A 415 27.30 -15.23 3.81
C ASP A 415 26.48 -16.40 4.39
N ALA A 416 26.01 -17.29 3.52
CA ALA A 416 25.31 -18.50 3.93
C ALA A 416 25.69 -19.66 3.02
N PHE A 417 25.70 -20.88 3.55
CA PHE A 417 25.91 -22.10 2.75
C PHE A 417 27.18 -22.11 1.85
N GLY A 418 28.21 -21.35 2.23
CA GLY A 418 29.46 -21.25 1.48
C GLY A 418 29.44 -20.26 0.31
N GLU A 419 28.37 -19.46 0.19
CA GLU A 419 28.17 -18.45 -0.84
C GLU A 419 27.86 -17.09 -0.21
N ASN A 420 28.12 -16.03 -0.97
CA ASN A 420 27.70 -14.68 -0.61
C ASN A 420 26.31 -14.40 -1.20
N HIS A 421 25.48 -13.70 -0.44
CA HIS A 421 24.10 -13.42 -0.78
C HIS A 421 23.81 -11.95 -0.67
N LEU A 422 23.24 -11.43 -1.74
CA LEU A 422 22.66 -10.10 -1.77
C LEU A 422 21.14 -10.20 -1.70
N GLY A 423 20.49 -9.25 -1.03
CA GLY A 423 19.06 -9.05 -1.18
C GLY A 423 18.72 -8.64 -2.61
N GLY A 424 17.58 -9.07 -3.14
CA GLY A 424 17.21 -8.84 -4.54
C GLY A 424 17.38 -7.38 -4.98
N CYS A 425 16.59 -6.47 -4.41
CA CYS A 425 16.62 -5.07 -4.83
C CYS A 425 17.73 -4.24 -4.15
N SER A 426 17.99 -4.43 -2.86
CA SER A 426 19.05 -3.68 -2.17
C SER A 426 20.45 -4.07 -2.65
N GLY A 427 20.65 -5.34 -3.00
CA GLY A 427 21.85 -5.82 -3.66
C GLY A 427 21.99 -5.28 -5.08
N TYR A 428 20.92 -5.39 -5.87
CA TYR A 428 20.91 -4.86 -7.23
C TYR A 428 21.30 -3.38 -7.27
N LEU A 429 20.60 -2.53 -6.51
CA LEU A 429 20.86 -1.09 -6.51
C LEU A 429 22.24 -0.72 -5.94
N CYS A 430 22.73 -1.44 -4.91
CA CYS A 430 23.90 -0.99 -4.14
C CYS A 430 25.21 -1.71 -4.47
N ARG A 431 25.17 -2.76 -5.31
CA ARG A 431 26.34 -3.60 -5.66
C ARG A 431 26.44 -3.93 -7.14
N VAL A 432 25.30 -4.08 -7.83
CA VAL A 432 25.25 -4.61 -9.20
C VAL A 432 25.05 -3.50 -10.23
N ALA A 433 24.08 -2.62 -9.99
CA ALA A 433 23.79 -1.48 -10.83
C ALA A 433 24.89 -0.42 -10.69
N GLU A 434 25.32 0.14 -11.83
CA GLU A 434 26.23 1.27 -11.88
C GLU A 434 25.42 2.58 -11.96
N GLU A 435 25.96 3.68 -11.45
CA GLU A 435 25.40 5.02 -11.69
C GLU A 435 25.33 5.26 -13.21
N GLY A 436 24.19 5.80 -13.67
CA GLY A 436 23.82 5.96 -15.07
C GLY A 436 23.09 4.75 -15.69
N SER A 437 22.87 3.68 -14.95
CA SER A 437 22.09 2.53 -15.43
C SER A 437 20.58 2.74 -15.33
N GLU A 438 19.84 2.01 -16.15
CA GLU A 438 18.38 2.03 -16.17
C GLU A 438 17.78 1.14 -15.06
N VAL A 439 16.86 1.69 -14.28
CA VAL A 439 16.08 1.00 -13.24
C VAL A 439 14.59 1.18 -13.49
N ARG A 440 13.81 0.12 -13.28
CA ARG A 440 12.36 0.14 -13.50
C ARG A 440 11.63 0.52 -12.22
N VAL A 441 10.92 1.64 -12.22
CA VAL A 441 10.30 2.23 -11.04
C VAL A 441 8.83 2.60 -11.24
N PHE A 442 8.07 2.66 -10.16
CA PHE A 442 6.72 3.24 -10.13
C PHE A 442 6.43 3.78 -8.73
N THR A 443 5.47 4.69 -8.59
CA THR A 443 5.03 5.19 -7.29
C THR A 443 3.85 4.39 -6.76
N GLU A 444 3.89 4.06 -5.47
CA GLU A 444 2.76 3.50 -4.73
C GLU A 444 2.30 4.54 -3.70
N HIS A 445 1.11 5.08 -3.93
CA HIS A 445 0.57 6.15 -3.09
C HIS A 445 0.07 5.63 -1.74
N ASN A 446 0.47 6.30 -0.66
CA ASN A 446 0.07 5.96 0.70
C ASN A 446 -0.73 7.09 1.37
N ASP A 447 -2.04 7.12 1.14
CA ASP A 447 -2.94 8.12 1.73
C ASP A 447 -2.96 8.10 3.28
N ASN A 448 -2.52 6.99 3.90
CA ASN A 448 -2.52 6.79 5.35
C ASN A 448 -1.25 7.30 6.05
N PHE A 449 -0.22 7.72 5.30
CA PHE A 449 1.03 8.24 5.87
C PHE A 449 1.37 9.60 5.26
N ARG A 450 0.80 10.66 5.84
CA ARG A 450 0.87 12.04 5.32
C ARG A 450 1.08 13.06 6.41
N LEU A 451 1.78 14.14 6.07
CA LEU A 451 1.82 15.35 6.89
C LEU A 451 0.41 15.92 7.13
N PRO A 452 0.18 16.60 8.27
CA PRO A 452 -1.07 17.30 8.51
C PRO A 452 -1.27 18.41 7.47
N SER A 453 -2.54 18.66 7.11
CA SER A 453 -2.90 19.72 6.16
C SER A 453 -2.71 21.13 6.72
N ASP A 454 -2.78 21.30 8.05
CA ASP A 454 -2.43 22.55 8.72
C ASP A 454 -0.94 22.56 9.10
N ASP A 455 -0.20 23.46 8.46
CA ASP A 455 1.23 23.63 8.63
C ASP A 455 1.67 24.04 10.03
N ASN A 456 0.75 24.56 10.86
CA ASN A 456 1.01 24.90 12.26
C ASN A 456 0.94 23.69 13.19
N THR A 457 0.39 22.57 12.72
CA THR A 457 0.24 21.35 13.52
C THR A 457 1.61 20.76 13.84
N PRO A 458 1.94 20.50 15.11
CA PRO A 458 3.20 19.87 15.48
C PRO A 458 3.29 18.44 14.97
N VAL A 459 4.49 17.99 14.60
CA VAL A 459 4.74 16.61 14.17
C VAL A 459 5.85 15.96 15.00
N ILE A 460 5.64 14.70 15.36
CA ILE A 460 6.57 13.85 16.10
C ILE A 460 6.91 12.66 15.21
N MET A 461 8.18 12.49 14.91
CA MET A 461 8.70 11.53 13.94
C MET A 461 9.63 10.55 14.65
N ILE A 462 9.34 9.26 14.59
CA ILE A 462 10.11 8.21 15.26
C ILE A 462 10.62 7.22 14.21
N GLY A 463 11.90 7.32 13.87
CA GLY A 463 12.48 6.60 12.73
C GLY A 463 13.93 6.18 12.94
N PRO A 464 14.21 5.11 13.69
CA PRO A 464 15.56 4.58 13.81
C PRO A 464 16.04 3.90 12.51
N GLY A 465 17.34 3.98 12.24
CA GLY A 465 17.96 3.38 11.05
C GLY A 465 17.35 3.93 9.75
N THR A 466 17.01 3.05 8.81
CA THR A 466 16.39 3.43 7.53
C THR A 466 14.99 4.02 7.69
N GLY A 467 14.36 3.88 8.87
CA GLY A 467 13.08 4.54 9.18
C GLY A 467 13.14 6.07 9.20
N ILE A 468 14.33 6.68 9.09
CA ILE A 468 14.48 8.13 8.89
C ILE A 468 14.02 8.58 7.49
N ALA A 469 13.93 7.66 6.51
CA ALA A 469 13.64 7.98 5.12
C ALA A 469 12.45 8.93 4.93
N PRO A 470 11.21 8.58 5.29
CA PRO A 470 10.08 9.47 5.07
C PRO A 470 10.16 10.76 5.91
N PHE A 471 10.92 10.76 7.02
CA PHE A 471 11.08 11.95 7.86
C PHE A 471 12.04 12.98 7.28
N ARG A 472 13.02 12.54 6.47
CA ARG A 472 13.77 13.45 5.62
C ARG A 472 12.85 14.14 4.62
N ALA A 473 11.99 13.37 3.94
CA ALA A 473 10.99 13.91 3.00
C ALA A 473 10.02 14.88 3.69
N PHE A 474 9.55 14.55 4.90
CA PHE A 474 8.65 15.41 5.67
C PHE A 474 9.30 16.74 6.04
N LEU A 475 10.57 16.73 6.46
CA LEU A 475 11.29 17.95 6.79
C LEU A 475 11.50 18.82 5.56
N GLN A 476 11.93 18.24 4.43
CA GLN A 476 12.04 18.97 3.16
C GLN A 476 10.71 19.61 2.75
N GLU A 477 9.61 18.87 2.81
CA GLU A 477 8.29 19.41 2.46
C GLU A 477 7.81 20.50 3.42
N ARG A 478 8.14 20.38 4.72
CA ARG A 478 7.80 21.43 5.69
C ARG A 478 8.64 22.68 5.48
N GLU A 479 9.89 22.55 5.04
CA GLU A 479 10.71 23.68 4.64
C GLU A 479 10.17 24.35 3.37
N ALA A 480 9.89 23.56 2.31
CA ALA A 480 9.36 24.05 1.04
C ALA A 480 8.01 24.78 1.17
N ARG A 481 7.18 24.39 2.15
CA ARG A 481 5.89 25.02 2.46
C ARG A 481 5.98 26.16 3.49
N ASP A 482 7.18 26.52 3.95
CA ASP A 482 7.38 27.49 5.04
C ASP A 482 6.56 27.15 6.32
N ALA A 483 6.42 25.86 6.64
CA ALA A 483 5.54 25.40 7.70
C ALA A 483 6.05 25.77 9.09
N GLN A 484 5.20 26.42 9.90
CA GLN A 484 5.58 27.00 11.20
C GLN A 484 5.38 26.06 12.40
N GLY A 485 4.68 24.94 12.19
CA GLY A 485 4.45 23.94 13.24
C GLY A 485 5.75 23.26 13.66
N LYS A 486 5.82 22.86 14.93
CA LYS A 486 7.04 22.30 15.52
C LYS A 486 7.32 20.90 14.98
N ASN A 487 8.61 20.59 14.83
CA ASN A 487 9.07 19.28 14.35
C ASN A 487 9.95 18.61 15.42
N TRP A 488 9.68 17.35 15.73
CA TRP A 488 10.51 16.56 16.64
C TRP A 488 10.90 15.22 16.02
N LEU A 489 12.19 14.95 15.92
CA LEU A 489 12.73 13.68 15.44
C LEU A 489 13.33 12.84 16.58
N PHE A 490 12.87 11.59 16.71
CA PHE A 490 13.52 10.54 17.48
C PHE A 490 14.26 9.61 16.52
N PHE A 491 15.59 9.63 16.57
CA PHE A 491 16.45 8.83 15.72
C PHE A 491 17.28 7.85 16.54
N GLY A 492 17.62 6.69 15.98
CA GLY A 492 18.51 5.75 16.64
C GLY A 492 19.28 4.86 15.68
N ASN A 493 20.52 4.56 16.04
CA ASN A 493 21.39 3.64 15.30
C ASN A 493 22.52 3.10 16.22
N PRO A 494 23.45 2.22 15.77
CA PRO A 494 24.51 1.71 16.63
C PRO A 494 25.43 2.77 17.23
N HIS A 495 26.06 3.60 16.40
CA HIS A 495 27.10 4.54 16.84
C HIS A 495 26.91 5.96 16.30
N PHE A 496 27.17 6.97 17.13
CA PHE A 496 27.10 8.38 16.72
C PHE A 496 28.04 8.71 15.55
N THR A 497 29.28 8.21 15.58
CA THR A 497 30.33 8.59 14.60
C THR A 497 30.28 7.81 13.30
N GLN A 498 29.56 6.69 13.27
CA GLN A 498 29.50 5.79 12.10
C GLN A 498 28.11 5.69 11.50
N ASP A 499 27.05 5.96 12.27
CA ASP A 499 25.70 5.56 11.89
C ASP A 499 24.68 6.71 11.96
N PHE A 500 25.13 7.96 12.12
CA PHE A 500 24.24 9.11 12.08
C PHE A 500 23.90 9.48 10.63
N LEU A 501 22.86 8.85 10.10
CA LEU A 501 22.36 9.08 8.75
C LEU A 501 21.95 10.55 8.58
N TYR A 502 22.33 11.15 7.45
CA TYR A 502 22.03 12.55 7.10
C TYR A 502 22.46 13.59 8.16
N GLN A 503 23.50 13.29 8.95
CA GLN A 503 23.92 14.11 10.10
C GLN A 503 24.00 15.61 9.79
N THR A 504 24.69 16.00 8.71
CA THR A 504 24.89 17.40 8.35
C THR A 504 23.57 18.11 8.03
N GLU A 505 22.69 17.43 7.30
CA GLU A 505 21.38 17.95 6.91
C GLU A 505 20.48 18.13 8.15
N ILE A 506 20.41 17.12 9.02
CA ILE A 506 19.65 17.15 10.27
C ILE A 506 20.15 18.25 11.22
N GLN A 507 21.47 18.43 11.34
CA GLN A 507 22.05 19.54 12.10
C GLN A 507 21.73 20.90 11.48
N GLY A 508 21.66 20.97 10.14
CA GLY A 508 21.19 22.14 9.40
C GLY A 508 19.76 22.53 9.80
N TYR A 509 18.83 21.57 9.78
CA TYR A 509 17.43 21.80 10.16
C TYR A 509 17.27 22.21 11.63
N LEU A 510 18.07 21.65 12.54
CA LEU A 510 18.06 22.07 13.95
C LEU A 510 18.56 23.51 14.11
N LYS A 511 19.58 23.91 13.34
CA LYS A 511 20.15 25.26 13.38
C LYS A 511 19.23 26.30 12.74
N SER A 512 18.53 25.96 11.66
CA SER A 512 17.56 26.85 11.02
C SER A 512 16.29 27.06 11.87
N GLY A 513 16.01 26.11 12.77
CA GLY A 513 14.81 26.10 13.60
C GLY A 513 13.65 25.32 12.97
N LEU A 514 13.83 24.78 11.75
CA LEU A 514 12.88 23.86 11.15
C LEU A 514 12.68 22.64 12.06
N LEU A 515 13.76 21.97 12.46
CA LEU A 515 13.70 20.90 13.44
C LEU A 515 13.75 21.51 14.84
N THR A 516 12.64 21.44 15.59
CA THR A 516 12.54 22.03 16.93
C THR A 516 13.33 21.22 17.94
N ASN A 517 13.18 19.90 17.90
CA ASN A 517 13.84 18.96 18.82
C ASN A 517 14.38 17.75 18.05
N ILE A 518 15.49 17.21 18.55
CA ILE A 518 15.99 15.90 18.14
C ILE A 518 16.48 15.12 19.36
N ASP A 519 16.04 13.87 19.46
CA ASP A 519 16.52 12.91 20.46
C ASP A 519 17.15 11.71 19.76
N VAL A 520 18.40 11.42 20.14
CA VAL A 520 19.20 10.37 19.50
C VAL A 520 19.49 9.21 20.45
N ALA A 521 19.36 7.99 19.94
CA ALA A 521 19.60 6.74 20.65
C ALA A 521 20.73 5.93 20.01
N TRP A 522 21.84 5.78 20.73
CA TRP A 522 23.02 5.04 20.27
C TRP A 522 23.09 3.70 20.99
N SER A 523 22.80 2.60 20.29
CA SER A 523 22.68 1.29 20.94
C SER A 523 24.02 0.64 21.32
N ARG A 524 25.16 1.20 20.88
CA ARG A 524 26.49 0.60 21.06
C ARG A 524 27.61 1.56 21.50
N ASP A 525 27.31 2.82 21.80
CA ASP A 525 28.32 3.79 22.27
C ASP A 525 28.62 3.67 23.77
N GLN A 526 27.83 2.89 24.50
CA GLN A 526 28.00 2.61 25.92
C GLN A 526 27.61 1.16 26.25
N ALA A 527 27.86 0.73 27.49
CA ALA A 527 27.62 -0.65 27.93
C ALA A 527 26.13 -1.03 27.89
N GLU A 528 25.27 -0.11 28.31
CA GLU A 528 23.82 -0.29 28.26
C GLU A 528 23.27 0.11 26.88
N LYS A 529 22.40 -0.72 26.31
CA LYS A 529 21.79 -0.40 25.02
C LYS A 529 20.72 0.66 25.21
N VAL A 530 20.82 1.76 24.47
CA VAL A 530 19.81 2.82 24.43
C VAL A 530 19.14 2.82 23.07
N TYR A 531 17.81 2.76 23.07
CA TYR A 531 16.95 2.77 21.89
C TYR A 531 15.96 3.94 21.93
N VAL A 532 15.21 4.12 20.85
CA VAL A 532 14.26 5.24 20.72
C VAL A 532 13.14 5.18 21.76
N GLN A 533 12.68 3.99 22.14
CA GLN A 533 11.68 3.80 23.20
C GLN A 533 12.16 4.29 24.57
N ASP A 534 13.47 4.26 24.83
CA ASP A 534 14.04 4.78 26.06
C ASP A 534 13.99 6.32 26.05
N ARG A 535 14.37 6.93 24.92
CA ARG A 535 14.26 8.38 24.72
C ARG A 535 12.83 8.88 24.79
N LEU A 536 11.87 8.14 24.26
CA LEU A 536 10.44 8.48 24.36
C LEU A 536 9.98 8.54 25.83
N ARG A 537 10.40 7.58 26.66
CA ARG A 537 10.08 7.57 28.10
C ARG A 537 10.79 8.70 28.84
N GLU A 538 12.07 8.96 28.53
CA GLU A 538 12.83 10.07 29.11
C GLU A 538 12.17 11.43 28.83
N GLN A 539 11.66 11.62 27.61
CA GLN A 539 10.99 12.86 27.17
C GLN A 539 9.47 12.84 27.38
N GLY A 540 8.95 11.90 28.17
CA GLY A 540 7.53 11.57 28.25
C GLY A 540 6.62 12.76 28.57
N GLU A 541 7.04 13.67 29.45
CA GLU A 541 6.25 14.85 29.82
C GLU A 541 6.03 15.78 28.63
N GLN A 542 7.10 16.11 27.90
CA GLN A 542 7.02 17.00 26.75
C GLN A 542 6.34 16.30 25.57
N LEU A 543 6.59 15.00 25.38
CA LEU A 543 5.92 14.18 24.38
C LEU A 543 4.39 14.20 24.58
N PHE A 544 3.93 13.90 25.79
CA PHE A 544 2.51 13.93 26.13
C PHE A 544 1.91 15.34 25.94
N ALA A 545 2.63 16.39 26.34
CA ALA A 545 2.19 17.77 26.14
C ALA A 545 2.00 18.14 24.65
N TRP A 546 2.81 17.60 23.74
CA TRP A 546 2.63 17.79 22.30
C TRP A 546 1.42 17.01 21.77
N LEU A 547 1.21 15.78 22.25
CA LEU A 547 0.02 15.00 21.91
C LEU A 547 -1.26 15.75 22.32
N GLU A 548 -1.28 16.38 23.50
CA GLU A 548 -2.42 17.20 23.95
C GLU A 548 -2.57 18.51 23.14
N GLN A 549 -1.50 19.00 22.50
CA GLN A 549 -1.53 20.15 21.57
C GLN A 549 -2.03 19.80 20.17
N GLY A 550 -2.45 18.55 19.93
CA GLY A 550 -2.93 18.13 18.61
C GLY A 550 -1.84 17.58 17.70
N ALA A 551 -0.63 17.29 18.21
CA ALA A 551 0.45 16.78 17.39
C ALA A 551 0.08 15.49 16.64
N HIS A 552 0.62 15.36 15.43
CA HIS A 552 0.61 14.11 14.67
C HIS A 552 1.87 13.30 14.99
N LEU A 553 1.70 12.00 15.16
CA LEU A 553 2.73 11.05 15.55
C LEU A 553 2.96 10.05 14.41
N TYR A 554 4.22 9.87 14.04
CA TYR A 554 4.62 8.98 12.97
C TYR A 554 5.70 8.01 13.44
N VAL A 555 5.55 6.74 13.08
CA VAL A 555 6.54 5.68 13.36
C VAL A 555 6.93 5.01 12.05
N CYS A 556 8.23 4.91 11.77
CA CYS A 556 8.74 4.23 10.58
C CYS A 556 9.94 3.33 10.91
N GLY A 557 10.01 2.14 10.29
CA GLY A 557 11.10 1.18 10.43
C GLY A 557 10.64 -0.24 10.74
N ASP A 558 11.42 -0.98 11.54
CA ASP A 558 11.20 -2.41 11.83
C ASP A 558 9.83 -2.69 12.50
N ALA A 559 8.98 -3.46 11.81
CA ALA A 559 7.66 -3.84 12.29
C ALA A 559 7.70 -4.86 13.45
N ASN A 560 8.72 -5.73 13.46
CA ASN A 560 8.73 -6.92 14.29
C ASN A 560 9.08 -6.66 15.75
N ARG A 561 10.00 -5.73 16.01
CA ARG A 561 10.48 -5.39 17.36
C ARG A 561 10.27 -3.90 17.67
N MET A 562 10.81 -3.01 16.82
CA MET A 562 10.84 -1.58 17.11
C MET A 562 9.44 -0.99 17.26
N ALA A 563 8.53 -1.28 16.33
CA ALA A 563 7.16 -0.77 16.38
C ALA A 563 6.41 -1.20 17.66
N LYS A 564 6.61 -2.44 18.13
CA LYS A 564 6.00 -2.96 19.37
C LYS A 564 6.57 -2.26 20.60
N ASP A 565 7.88 -2.10 20.66
CA ASP A 565 8.55 -1.43 21.79
C ASP A 565 8.18 0.06 21.88
N VAL A 566 8.09 0.75 20.73
CA VAL A 566 7.64 2.14 20.65
C VAL A 566 6.17 2.26 21.07
N HIS A 567 5.30 1.37 20.61
CA HIS A 567 3.89 1.36 21.02
C HIS A 567 3.75 1.22 22.54
N GLN A 568 4.49 0.29 23.15
CA GLN A 568 4.49 0.14 24.61
C GLN A 568 5.02 1.39 25.32
N ALA A 569 6.08 2.02 24.81
CA ALA A 569 6.60 3.25 25.38
C ALA A 569 5.60 4.41 25.33
N LEU A 570 4.83 4.52 24.24
CA LEU A 570 3.76 5.52 24.13
C LEU A 570 2.65 5.26 25.16
N ILE A 571 2.25 4.01 25.37
CA ILE A 571 1.31 3.63 26.44
C ILE A 571 1.87 4.03 27.80
N ASP A 572 3.13 3.72 28.09
CA ASP A 572 3.79 4.06 29.36
C ASP A 572 3.81 5.59 29.60
N VAL A 573 4.08 6.38 28.56
CA VAL A 573 4.04 7.85 28.60
C VAL A 573 2.63 8.35 28.90
N VAL A 574 1.62 7.85 28.20
CA VAL A 574 0.22 8.27 28.40
C VAL A 574 -0.28 7.88 29.80
N LYS A 575 0.10 6.72 30.32
CA LYS A 575 -0.21 6.31 31.70
C LYS A 575 0.41 7.29 32.71
N THR A 576 1.70 7.55 32.56
CA THR A 576 2.48 8.33 33.52
C THR A 576 2.11 9.81 33.51
N HIS A 577 2.04 10.41 32.32
CA HIS A 577 1.86 11.87 32.17
C HIS A 577 0.39 12.27 31.91
N GLY A 578 -0.44 11.34 31.42
CA GLY A 578 -1.89 11.53 31.28
C GLY A 578 -2.71 11.06 32.49
N ASN A 579 -2.07 10.47 33.50
CA ASN A 579 -2.72 9.89 34.68
C ASN A 579 -3.86 8.92 34.31
N LYS A 580 -3.59 8.04 33.35
CA LYS A 580 -4.52 7.02 32.84
C LYS A 580 -4.13 5.64 33.34
N ASP A 581 -5.13 4.76 33.50
CA ASP A 581 -4.89 3.33 33.67
C ASP A 581 -4.57 2.66 32.32
N ASP A 582 -4.28 1.36 32.35
CA ASP A 582 -3.86 0.59 31.18
C ASP A 582 -4.90 0.64 30.06
N GLU A 583 -6.17 0.36 30.39
CA GLU A 583 -7.28 0.35 29.42
C GLU A 583 -7.51 1.74 28.82
N SER A 584 -7.48 2.80 29.63
CA SER A 584 -7.65 4.17 29.14
C SER A 584 -6.47 4.66 28.32
N ALA A 585 -5.25 4.19 28.59
CA ALA A 585 -4.07 4.53 27.82
C ALA A 585 -4.06 3.84 26.46
N GLU A 586 -4.42 2.56 26.41
CA GLU A 586 -4.63 1.85 25.13
C GLU A 586 -5.72 2.52 24.30
N GLN A 587 -6.86 2.84 24.93
CA GLN A 587 -7.95 3.53 24.24
C GLN A 587 -7.50 4.91 23.71
N TYR A 588 -6.70 5.67 24.46
CA TYR A 588 -6.16 6.95 24.01
C TYR A 588 -5.30 6.80 22.75
N ILE A 589 -4.44 5.78 22.69
CA ILE A 589 -3.64 5.50 21.50
C ILE A 589 -4.52 5.06 20.32
N LYS A 590 -5.56 4.24 20.56
CA LYS A 590 -6.56 3.88 19.54
C LYS A 590 -7.33 5.10 19.01
N ASP A 591 -7.65 6.04 19.89
CA ASP A 591 -8.33 7.30 19.52
C ASP A 591 -7.42 8.18 18.65
N LEU A 592 -6.12 8.24 18.94
CA LEU A 592 -5.15 8.94 18.07
C LEU A 592 -5.09 8.32 16.67
N ARG A 593 -5.08 6.99 16.57
CA ARG A 593 -5.11 6.28 15.27
C ARG A 593 -6.40 6.58 14.51
N SER A 594 -7.55 6.44 15.18
CA SER A 594 -8.87 6.72 14.61
C SER A 594 -9.03 8.17 14.15
N ALA A 595 -8.28 9.09 14.74
CA ALA A 595 -8.24 10.50 14.37
C ALA A 595 -7.19 10.82 13.28
N ASN A 596 -6.52 9.83 12.70
CA ASN A 596 -5.39 9.98 11.76
C ASN A 596 -4.24 10.84 12.34
N ARG A 597 -4.01 10.73 13.64
CA ARG A 597 -2.95 11.43 14.38
C ARG A 597 -1.84 10.52 14.89
N TYR A 598 -1.98 9.21 14.72
CA TYR A 598 -0.90 8.23 14.92
C TYR A 598 -0.85 7.30 13.70
N GLN A 599 0.22 7.42 12.92
CA GLN A 599 0.39 6.74 11.63
C GLN A 599 1.69 5.92 11.63
N LYS A 600 1.69 4.78 10.94
CA LYS A 600 2.82 3.85 10.89
C LYS A 600 3.18 3.51 9.44
N ASP A 601 4.47 3.53 9.14
CA ASP A 601 5.06 3.01 7.91
C ASP A 601 6.18 2.03 8.29
N VAL A 602 5.79 0.81 8.66
CA VAL A 602 6.70 -0.21 9.18
C VAL A 602 6.84 -1.35 8.19
N TYR A 603 7.91 -2.12 8.26
CA TYR A 603 8.17 -3.24 7.34
C TYR A 603 9.02 -4.32 7.99
#